data_AF-A0A932FPR1-F1
#
_entry.id   AF-A0A932FPR1-F1
#
_cell.length_a   1.000
_cell.length_b   1.000
_cell.length_c   1.000
_cell.angle_alpha   90.00
_cell.angle_beta   90.00
_cell.angle_gamma   90.00
#
_symmetry.space_group_name_H-M   'P 1'
#
loop_
_entity.id
_entity.type
_entity.pdbx_description
1 polymer ?
#
loop_
_entity_poly.entity_id
_entity_poly.type
_entity_poly.pdbx_seq_one_letter_code
_entity_poly.pdbx_strand_id
1 'polypeptide(L)'
;MTDPISDFLTHLRNASKAGLAQCVSPHSKLKESLANILKSEGYVRDVATGTDERGHKTVIVTMKYVDSAPVITGLKRSSTPGRRLYAGYSEIPRVLNGLGLAIISTSKGLMKDQDARRHKLGGELVCTVW
;
A
#
# COMPACT_ATOMS: atom_id res chain seq x y z
N MET A 1 4.79 -2.15 -18.91
CA MET A 1 4.13 -1.69 -17.67
C MET A 1 4.97 -0.60 -17.04
N THR A 2 4.44 0.62 -16.88
CA THR A 2 5.23 1.82 -16.55
C THR A 2 5.25 2.18 -15.06
N ASP A 3 4.21 1.83 -14.29
CA ASP A 3 4.17 1.95 -12.82
C ASP A 3 3.57 0.68 -12.17
N PRO A 4 4.42 -0.27 -11.71
CA PRO A 4 3.98 -1.49 -11.04
C PRO A 4 3.23 -1.28 -9.72
N ILE A 5 3.42 -0.14 -9.05
CA ILE A 5 2.75 0.16 -7.77
C ILE A 5 1.32 0.63 -8.05
N SER A 6 1.15 1.52 -9.02
CA SER A 6 -0.18 1.99 -9.42
C SER A 6 -1.07 0.84 -9.88
N ASP A 7 -0.50 -0.11 -10.64
CA ASP A 7 -1.17 -1.35 -11.04
C ASP A 7 -1.62 -2.19 -9.84
N PHE A 8 -0.71 -2.44 -8.89
CA PHE A 8 -1.03 -3.19 -7.67
C PHE A 8 -2.13 -2.53 -6.82
N LEU A 9 -2.07 -1.21 -6.62
CA LEU A 9 -3.11 -0.47 -5.90
C LEU A 9 -4.46 -0.53 -6.62
N THR A 10 -4.44 -0.54 -7.95
CA THR A 10 -5.65 -0.68 -8.77
C THR A 10 -6.26 -2.07 -8.62
N HIS A 11 -5.45 -3.14 -8.63
CA HIS A 11 -5.92 -4.51 -8.40
C HIS A 11 -6.53 -4.66 -7.01
N LEU A 12 -5.88 -4.14 -5.97
CA LEU A 12 -6.42 -4.16 -4.60
C LEU A 12 -7.75 -3.42 -4.50
N ARG A 13 -7.85 -2.22 -5.09
CA ARG A 13 -9.10 -1.44 -5.10
C ARG A 13 -10.22 -2.20 -5.79
N ASN A 14 -9.93 -2.81 -6.94
CA ASN A 14 -10.94 -3.53 -7.72
C ASN A 14 -11.38 -4.81 -6.99
N ALA A 15 -10.45 -5.57 -6.41
CA ALA A 15 -10.76 -6.74 -5.59
C ALA A 15 -11.63 -6.39 -4.38
N SER A 16 -11.31 -5.28 -3.70
CA SER A 16 -12.07 -4.75 -2.56
C SER A 16 -13.50 -4.36 -2.95
N LYS A 17 -13.67 -3.68 -4.10
CA LYS A 17 -14.98 -3.28 -4.61
C LYS A 17 -15.82 -4.46 -5.09
N ALA A 18 -15.18 -5.49 -5.66
CA ALA A 18 -15.84 -6.69 -6.14
C ALA A 18 -16.16 -7.70 -5.02
N GLY A 19 -15.78 -7.43 -3.77
CA GLY A 19 -16.04 -8.35 -2.65
C GLY A 19 -15.19 -9.63 -2.71
N LEU A 20 -14.06 -9.61 -3.42
CA LEU A 20 -13.20 -10.78 -3.55
C LEU A 20 -12.48 -11.06 -2.22
N ALA A 21 -12.34 -12.35 -1.89
CA ALA A 21 -11.63 -12.77 -0.68
C ALA A 21 -10.12 -12.49 -0.76
N GLN A 22 -9.53 -12.59 -1.96
CA GLN A 22 -8.10 -12.45 -2.18
C GLN A 22 -7.79 -11.67 -3.46
N CYS A 23 -6.65 -10.99 -3.45
CA CYS A 23 -6.04 -10.35 -4.60
C CYS A 23 -4.65 -10.92 -4.81
N VAL A 24 -4.38 -11.45 -6.00
CA VAL A 24 -3.06 -11.98 -6.37
C VAL A 24 -2.40 -11.06 -7.38
N SER A 25 -1.13 -10.74 -7.17
CA SER A 25 -0.33 -9.91 -8.08
C SER A 25 1.07 -10.49 -8.24
N PRO A 26 1.76 -10.26 -9.37
CA PRO A 26 3.18 -10.53 -9.50
C PRO A 26 3.98 -9.89 -8.36
N HIS A 27 4.95 -10.63 -7.83
CA HIS A 27 5.75 -10.23 -6.68
C HIS A 27 6.73 -9.10 -7.00
N SER A 28 6.90 -8.21 -6.03
CA SER A 28 8.11 -7.41 -5.89
C SER A 28 8.33 -7.13 -4.42
N LYS A 29 9.59 -6.88 -4.02
CA LYS A 29 9.92 -6.52 -2.63
C LYS A 29 9.09 -5.31 -2.15
N LEU A 30 8.89 -4.33 -3.03
CA LEU A 30 8.12 -3.13 -2.70
C LEU A 30 6.64 -3.42 -2.52
N LYS A 31 6.04 -4.28 -3.36
CA LYS A 31 4.63 -4.69 -3.22
C LYS A 31 4.41 -5.48 -1.93
N GLU A 32 5.34 -6.39 -1.62
CA GLU A 32 5.31 -7.17 -0.38
C GLU A 32 5.44 -6.27 0.85
N SER A 33 6.42 -5.36 0.90
CA SER A 33 6.55 -4.38 1.99
C SER A 33 5.30 -3.52 2.14
N LEU A 34 4.73 -3.04 1.04
CA LEU A 34 3.50 -2.24 1.07
C LEU A 34 2.34 -3.05 1.64
N ALA A 35 2.13 -4.27 1.16
CA ALA A 35 1.07 -5.15 1.65
C ALA A 35 1.24 -5.48 3.15
N ASN A 36 2.48 -5.70 3.60
CA ASN A 36 2.77 -5.94 5.02
C ASN A 36 2.43 -4.73 5.90
N ILE A 37 2.66 -3.50 5.44
CA ILE A 37 2.22 -2.28 6.14
C ILE A 37 0.69 -2.23 6.19
N LEU A 38 0.00 -2.55 5.09
CA LEU A 38 -1.47 -2.61 5.10
C LEU A 38 -2.00 -3.64 6.11
N LYS A 39 -1.30 -4.76 6.27
CA LYS A 39 -1.63 -5.80 7.26
C LYS A 39 -1.41 -5.29 8.69
N SER A 40 -0.26 -4.65 8.97
CA SER A 40 0.05 -4.15 10.31
C SER A 40 -0.93 -3.06 10.76
N GLU A 41 -1.38 -2.21 9.84
CA GLU A 41 -2.38 -1.18 10.11
C GLU A 41 -3.82 -1.71 10.03
N GLY A 42 -4.01 -3.00 9.75
CA GLY A 42 -5.31 -3.67 9.81
C GLY A 42 -6.26 -3.40 8.64
N TYR A 43 -5.76 -2.87 7.51
CA TYR A 43 -6.52 -2.67 6.27
C TYR A 43 -6.78 -3.97 5.51
N VAL A 44 -5.85 -4.92 5.59
CA VAL A 44 -5.99 -6.26 5.01
C VAL A 44 -5.88 -7.31 6.09
N ARG A 45 -6.46 -8.49 5.86
CA ARG A 45 -6.49 -9.57 6.86
C ARG A 45 -5.14 -10.26 6.93
N ASP A 46 -4.58 -10.60 5.78
CA ASP A 46 -3.31 -11.33 5.71
C ASP A 46 -2.57 -11.08 4.39
N VAL A 47 -1.27 -11.36 4.39
CA VAL A 47 -0.39 -11.26 3.24
C VAL A 47 0.53 -12.48 3.23
N ALA A 48 0.59 -13.14 2.07
CA ALA A 48 1.45 -14.28 1.82
C ALA A 48 2.18 -14.14 0.48
N THR A 49 3.25 -14.90 0.32
CA THR A 49 3.93 -15.06 -0.98
C THR A 49 3.60 -16.44 -1.54
N GLY A 50 3.36 -16.52 -2.84
CA GLY A 50 3.12 -17.77 -3.53
C GLY A 50 3.88 -17.83 -4.85
N THR A 51 3.45 -18.78 -5.69
CA THR A 51 3.97 -18.97 -7.03
C THR A 51 2.80 -19.16 -7.99
N ASP A 52 2.85 -18.55 -9.17
CA ASP A 52 1.86 -18.77 -10.23
C ASP A 52 2.10 -20.10 -10.96
N GLU A 53 1.19 -20.47 -11.87
CA GLU A 53 1.27 -21.70 -12.67
C GLU A 53 2.54 -21.78 -13.54
N ARG A 54 3.19 -20.65 -13.79
CA ARG A 54 4.43 -20.54 -14.60
C ARG A 54 5.68 -20.54 -13.75
N GLY A 55 5.57 -20.68 -12.42
CA GLY A 55 6.71 -20.68 -11.51
C GLY A 55 7.15 -19.29 -11.05
N HIS A 56 6.43 -18.21 -11.38
CA HIS A 56 6.79 -16.86 -10.95
C HIS A 56 6.23 -16.53 -9.57
N LYS A 57 7.03 -15.82 -8.76
CA LYS A 57 6.60 -15.39 -7.43
C LYS A 57 5.42 -14.43 -7.48
N THR A 58 4.48 -14.60 -6.55
CA THR A 58 3.30 -13.75 -6.39
C THR A 58 3.19 -13.21 -4.95
N VAL A 59 2.52 -12.07 -4.81
CA VAL A 59 2.02 -11.55 -3.53
C VAL A 59 0.52 -11.79 -3.50
N ILE A 60 0.06 -12.47 -2.45
CA ILE A 60 -1.33 -12.82 -2.21
C ILE A 60 -1.80 -11.99 -1.02
N VAL A 61 -2.80 -11.15 -1.24
CA VAL A 61 -3.39 -10.29 -0.21
C VAL A 61 -4.79 -10.80 0.10
N THR A 62 -5.02 -11.17 1.36
CA THR A 62 -6.36 -11.55 1.84
C THR A 62 -7.10 -10.30 2.30
N MET A 63 -8.21 -10.01 1.65
CA MET A 63 -9.00 -8.80 1.87
C MET A 63 -9.75 -8.86 3.21
N LYS A 64 -10.04 -7.69 3.78
CA LYS A 64 -10.77 -7.55 5.04
C LYS A 64 -12.07 -6.79 4.81
N TYR A 65 -13.14 -7.34 5.38
CA TYR A 65 -14.49 -6.78 5.33
C TYR A 65 -15.08 -6.80 6.75
N VAL A 66 -15.91 -5.80 7.06
CA VAL A 66 -16.69 -5.68 8.29
C VAL A 66 -18.13 -5.43 7.87
N ASP A 67 -19.07 -6.24 8.35
CA ASP A 67 -20.49 -6.15 7.99
C ASP A 67 -20.73 -6.08 6.48
N SER A 68 -19.98 -6.91 5.73
CA SER A 68 -19.97 -6.95 4.25
C SER A 68 -19.45 -5.68 3.55
N ALA A 69 -19.02 -4.67 4.29
CA ALA A 69 -18.37 -3.48 3.75
C ALA A 69 -16.83 -3.65 3.71
N PRO A 70 -16.15 -3.20 2.63
CA PRO A 70 -14.69 -3.25 2.57
C PRO A 70 -14.07 -2.28 3.58
N VAL A 71 -13.01 -2.74 4.28
CA VAL A 71 -12.23 -1.86 5.18
C VAL A 71 -11.43 -0.82 4.40
N ILE A 72 -10.95 -1.17 3.21
CA ILE A 72 -10.29 -0.23 2.30
C ILE A 72 -11.38 0.50 1.50
N THR A 73 -11.52 1.80 1.73
CA THR A 73 -12.47 2.65 1.00
C THR A 73 -11.81 3.40 -0.15
N GLY A 74 -10.49 3.64 -0.06
CA GLY A 74 -9.70 4.37 -1.04
C GLY A 74 -8.23 3.98 -1.06
N LEU A 75 -7.68 3.90 -2.28
CA LEU A 75 -6.26 3.71 -2.56
C LEU A 75 -5.85 4.72 -3.64
N LYS A 76 -4.80 5.48 -3.38
CA LYS A 76 -4.27 6.47 -4.33
C LYS A 76 -2.76 6.45 -4.40
N ARG A 77 -2.23 6.27 -5.61
CA ARG A 77 -0.81 6.49 -5.93
C ARG A 77 -0.53 8.01 -5.89
N SER A 78 0.34 8.45 -4.98
CA SER A 78 0.58 9.87 -4.73
C SER A 78 1.72 10.40 -5.62
N SER A 79 2.94 9.89 -5.43
CA SER A 79 4.05 10.09 -6.36
C SER A 79 3.81 9.24 -7.62
N THR A 80 4.16 9.69 -8.82
CA THR A 80 4.06 8.89 -10.06
C THR A 80 5.36 9.04 -10.86
N PRO A 81 5.67 8.16 -11.84
CA PRO A 81 6.89 8.30 -12.63
C PRO A 81 7.05 9.67 -13.32
N GLY A 82 5.95 10.27 -13.77
CA GLY A 82 5.95 11.60 -14.39
C GLY A 82 5.95 12.77 -13.40
N ARG A 83 5.66 12.53 -12.12
CA ARG A 83 5.70 13.54 -11.06
C ARG A 83 6.03 12.89 -9.72
N ARG A 84 7.30 12.95 -9.34
CA ARG A 84 7.74 12.47 -8.03
C ARG A 84 7.34 13.47 -6.94
N LEU A 85 6.78 12.97 -5.85
CA LEU A 85 6.41 13.77 -4.69
C LEU A 85 7.27 13.38 -3.50
N TYR A 86 8.02 14.34 -2.98
CA TYR A 86 8.84 14.20 -1.79
C TYR A 86 8.34 15.13 -0.70
N ALA A 87 8.50 14.73 0.55
CA ALA A 87 8.17 15.54 1.71
C ALA A 87 9.25 15.39 2.78
N GLY A 88 9.65 16.50 3.40
CA GLY A 88 10.40 16.46 4.66
C GLY A 88 9.54 15.87 5.78
N TYR A 89 10.16 15.37 6.85
CA TYR A 89 9.43 14.69 7.94
C TYR A 89 8.31 15.56 8.55
N SER A 90 8.52 16.87 8.64
CA SER A 90 7.55 17.86 9.14
C SER A 90 6.43 18.17 8.15
N GLU A 91 6.63 17.90 6.86
CA GLU A 91 5.72 18.22 5.76
C GLU A 91 4.91 17.01 5.30
N ILE A 92 5.15 15.83 5.88
CA ILE A 92 4.40 14.62 5.54
C ILE A 92 2.90 14.88 5.80
N PRO A 93 2.03 14.80 4.78
CA PRO A 93 0.62 15.12 4.93
C PRO A 93 -0.08 14.11 5.83
N ARG A 94 -1.06 14.56 6.61
CA ARG A 94 -1.97 13.68 7.35
C ARG A 94 -3.15 13.33 6.46
N VAL A 95 -3.36 12.05 6.19
CA VAL A 95 -4.50 11.59 5.38
C VAL A 95 -5.75 11.59 6.25
N LEU A 96 -6.82 12.23 5.78
CA LEU A 96 -8.09 12.37 6.51
C LEU A 96 -7.90 12.78 7.99
N ASN A 97 -7.09 13.81 8.24
CA ASN A 97 -6.77 14.30 9.59
C ASN A 97 -6.19 13.23 10.55
N GLY A 98 -5.57 12.17 10.01
CA GLY A 98 -4.96 11.08 10.78
C GLY A 98 -5.78 9.79 10.82
N LEU A 99 -6.96 9.76 10.19
CA LEU A 99 -7.78 8.56 10.06
C LEU A 99 -7.30 7.65 8.90
N GLY A 100 -6.62 8.22 7.92
CA GLY A 100 -6.01 7.47 6.83
C GLY A 100 -4.51 7.25 7.05
N LEU A 101 -3.90 6.54 6.11
CA LEU A 101 -2.50 6.16 6.12
C LEU A 101 -1.78 6.76 4.90
N ALA A 102 -0.65 7.43 5.13
CA ALA A 102 0.32 7.74 4.10
C ALA A 102 1.52 6.79 4.23
N ILE A 103 1.98 6.25 3.10
CA ILE A 103 3.14 5.35 3.04
C ILE A 103 4.30 6.10 2.37
N ILE A 104 5.44 6.15 3.06
CA ILE A 104 6.63 6.92 2.69
C ILE A 104 7.80 5.98 2.42
N SER A 105 8.48 6.17 1.30
CA SER A 105 9.77 5.52 1.03
C SER A 105 10.88 6.41 1.58
N THR A 106 11.58 5.93 2.61
CA THR A 106 12.65 6.64 3.29
C THR A 106 13.99 5.94 3.08
N SER A 107 15.08 6.52 3.58
CA SER A 107 16.41 5.88 3.60
C SER A 107 16.46 4.59 4.45
N LYS A 108 15.50 4.37 5.36
CA LYS A 108 15.38 3.15 6.16
C LYS A 108 14.34 2.16 5.61
N GLY A 109 13.88 2.39 4.39
CA GLY A 109 12.86 1.58 3.73
C GLY A 109 11.46 2.21 3.79
N LEU A 110 10.48 1.39 3.41
CA LEU A 110 9.08 1.77 3.33
C LEU A 110 8.46 1.75 4.73
N MET A 111 7.78 2.82 5.12
CA MET A 111 7.13 2.92 6.43
C MET A 111 5.89 3.80 6.38
N LYS A 112 5.06 3.72 7.42
CA LYS A 112 3.93 4.63 7.61
C LYS A 112 4.37 6.03 8.02
N ASP A 113 3.55 7.01 7.69
CA ASP A 113 3.79 8.42 7.98
C ASP A 113 4.04 8.72 9.46
N GLN A 114 3.36 8.02 10.37
CA GLN A 114 3.60 8.15 11.82
C GLN A 114 5.04 7.77 12.20
N ASP A 115 5.54 6.65 11.68
CA ASP A 115 6.90 6.18 11.96
C ASP A 115 7.94 7.10 11.30
N ALA A 116 7.67 7.56 10.08
CA ALA A 116 8.52 8.54 9.39
C ALA A 116 8.66 9.84 10.21
N ARG A 117 7.56 10.37 10.75
CA ARG A 117 7.58 11.54 11.66
C ARG A 117 8.34 11.25 12.95
N ARG A 118 8.10 10.09 13.57
CA ARG A 118 8.77 9.67 14.82
C ARG A 118 10.29 9.58 14.66
N HIS A 119 10.74 9.05 13.53
CA HIS A 119 12.16 8.92 13.21
C HIS A 119 12.77 10.16 12.57
N LYS A 120 11.98 11.23 12.36
CA LYS A 120 12.38 12.46 11.66
C LYS A 120 12.97 12.19 10.26
N LEU A 121 12.35 11.24 9.54
CA LEU A 121 12.74 10.86 8.18
C LEU A 121 11.73 11.42 7.17
N GLY A 122 12.24 12.14 6.18
CA GLY A 122 11.49 12.47 4.96
C GLY A 122 11.62 11.38 3.91
N GLY A 123 10.96 11.57 2.77
CA GLY A 123 11.04 10.61 1.67
C GLY A 123 10.04 10.84 0.55
N GLU A 124 9.94 9.85 -0.34
CA GLU A 124 8.94 9.84 -1.42
C GLU A 124 7.57 9.44 -0.85
N LEU A 125 6.54 10.26 -1.09
CA LEU A 125 5.17 9.94 -0.74
C LEU A 125 4.62 8.92 -1.75
N VAL A 126 4.69 7.63 -1.41
CA VAL A 126 4.36 6.54 -2.32
C VAL A 126 2.87 6.49 -2.60
N CYS A 127 2.07 6.29 -1.58
CA CYS A 127 0.61 6.20 -1.72
C CYS A 127 -0.09 6.62 -0.44
N THR A 128 -1.40 6.79 -0.58
CA THR A 128 -2.33 7.09 0.50
C THR A 128 -3.47 6.09 0.47
N VAL A 129 -3.94 5.73 1.67
CA VAL A 129 -4.94 4.68 1.92
C VAL A 129 -5.93 5.19 2.95
N TRP A 130 -7.21 4.90 2.77
CA TRP A 130 -8.28 5.18 3.72
C TRP A 130 -9.48 4.27 3.45
#